data_AF-A0AAD1IXW7-F1
#
_entry.id   AF-A0AAD1IXW7-F1
#
_cell.length_a   1.000
_cell.length_b   1.000
_cell.length_c   1.000
_cell.angle_alpha   90.00
_cell.angle_beta   90.00
_cell.angle_gamma   90.00
#
_symmetry.space_group_name_H-M   'P 1'
#
loop_
_entity.id
_entity.type
_entity.pdbx_description
1 polymer ?
#
loop_
_entity_poly.entity_id
_entity_poly.type
_entity_poly.pdbx_seq_one_letter_code
_entity_poly.pdbx_strand_id
1 'polypeptide(L)'
;MADRPVVVLRAHGLTSAADTVERAVLQAISVDTISRLSLQIASAGGTLADLPDADAAELPDLGNAFNETIAWRHELARLETHGLSCHPSEKRSS
;
A
#
# COMPACT_ATOMS: atom_id res chain seq x y z
N MET A 1 -13.96 -2.00 12.32
CA MET A 1 -13.13 -0.94 11.73
C MET A 1 -14.02 0.28 11.73
N ALA A 2 -13.81 1.22 12.65
CA ALA A 2 -14.59 2.47 12.65
C ALA A 2 -14.09 3.34 11.47
N ASP A 3 -13.75 4.60 11.70
CA ASP A 3 -13.29 5.51 10.64
C ASP A 3 -11.81 5.28 10.25
N ARG A 4 -11.30 4.05 10.41
CA ARG A 4 -9.92 3.67 10.04
C ARG A 4 -9.94 2.68 8.88
N PRO A 5 -9.49 3.07 7.68
CA PRO A 5 -9.57 2.24 6.48
C PRO A 5 -8.56 1.09 6.49
N VAL A 6 -7.54 1.13 7.36
CA VAL A 6 -6.55 0.06 7.54
C VAL A 6 -6.40 -0.29 9.02
N VAL A 7 -6.37 -1.59 9.34
CA VAL A 7 -6.17 -2.09 10.70
C VAL A 7 -5.14 -3.22 10.75
N VAL A 8 -4.30 -3.19 11.78
CA VAL A 8 -3.41 -4.30 12.13
C VAL A 8 -4.11 -5.20 13.15
N LEU A 9 -4.25 -6.47 12.78
CA LEU A 9 -4.79 -7.54 13.62
C LEU A 9 -3.62 -8.23 14.33
N ARG A 10 -3.52 -8.04 15.65
CA ARG A 10 -2.40 -8.57 16.45
C ARG A 10 -2.25 -10.07 16.24
N ALA A 11 -1.02 -10.50 15.98
CA ALA A 11 -0.65 -11.89 15.68
C ALA A 11 -1.43 -12.51 14.51
N HIS A 12 -1.92 -11.70 13.57
CA HIS A 12 -2.69 -12.19 12.43
C HIS A 12 -2.26 -11.55 11.11
N GLY A 13 -2.43 -10.24 10.95
CA GLY A 13 -2.11 -9.58 9.69
C GLY A 13 -2.70 -8.18 9.56
N LEU A 14 -2.95 -7.78 8.34
CA LEU A 14 -3.45 -6.47 7.95
C LEU A 14 -4.81 -6.62 7.27
N THR A 15 -5.73 -5.70 7.51
CA THR A 15 -6.91 -5.54 6.67
C THR A 15 -7.03 -4.11 6.21
N SER A 16 -7.24 -3.93 4.90
CA SER A 16 -7.42 -2.65 4.22
C SER A 16 -8.75 -2.65 3.48
N ALA A 17 -9.49 -1.56 3.59
CA ALA A 17 -10.79 -1.38 2.94
C ALA A 17 -10.87 0.01 2.29
N ALA A 18 -11.50 0.08 1.11
CA ALA A 18 -11.75 1.30 0.36
C ALA A 18 -12.88 1.09 -0.64
N ASP A 19 -13.35 2.18 -1.26
CA ASP A 19 -14.36 2.16 -2.31
C ASP A 19 -13.85 1.52 -3.62
N THR A 20 -12.53 1.45 -3.80
CA THR A 20 -11.88 0.85 -4.98
C THR A 20 -10.87 -0.21 -4.57
N VAL A 21 -10.66 -1.20 -5.44
CA VAL A 21 -9.67 -2.27 -5.22
C VAL A 21 -8.27 -1.68 -5.21
N GLU A 22 -7.98 -0.77 -6.14
CA GLU A 22 -6.72 -0.06 -6.28
C GLU A 22 -6.35 0.63 -4.98
N ARG A 23 -7.26 1.42 -4.41
CA ARG A 23 -7.03 2.12 -3.15
C ARG A 23 -6.88 1.17 -1.97
N ALA A 24 -7.66 0.08 -1.91
CA ALA A 24 -7.52 -0.91 -0.82
C ALA A 24 -6.13 -1.60 -0.88
N VAL A 25 -5.68 -1.97 -2.08
CA VAL A 25 -4.38 -2.62 -2.30
C VAL A 25 -3.23 -1.65 -2.03
N LEU A 26 -3.28 -0.43 -2.56
CA LEU A 26 -2.21 0.55 -2.37
C LEU A 26 -2.04 0.94 -0.90
N GLN A 27 -3.13 1.15 -0.16
CA GLN A 27 -3.07 1.36 1.29
C GLN A 27 -2.42 0.17 2.02
N ALA A 28 -2.74 -1.06 1.62
CA ALA A 28 -2.16 -2.25 2.23
C ALA A 28 -0.64 -2.32 1.99
N ILE A 29 -0.19 -2.04 0.76
CA ILE A 29 1.23 -1.99 0.37
C ILE A 29 1.97 -0.91 1.16
N SER A 30 1.39 0.28 1.30
CA SER A 30 2.00 1.37 2.07
C SER A 30 2.20 0.99 3.54
N VAL A 31 1.17 0.44 4.20
CA VAL A 31 1.26 0.06 5.61
C VAL A 31 2.20 -1.12 5.81
N ASP A 32 2.21 -2.12 4.93
CA ASP A 32 3.18 -3.22 4.98
C ASP A 32 4.62 -2.70 4.86
N THR A 33 4.87 -1.80 3.90
CA THR A 33 6.20 -1.22 3.67
C THR A 33 6.70 -0.45 4.89
N ILE A 34 5.86 0.42 5.46
CA ILE A 34 6.20 1.18 6.67
C ILE A 34 6.41 0.23 7.86
N SER A 35 5.59 -0.80 7.99
CA SER A 35 5.72 -1.80 9.08
C SER A 35 7.03 -2.57 8.98
N ARG A 36 7.44 -2.98 7.77
CA ARG A 36 8.72 -3.66 7.53
C ARG A 36 9.91 -2.75 7.84
N LEU A 37 9.89 -1.50 7.40
CA LEU A 37 10.94 -0.53 7.71
C LEU A 37 11.00 -0.25 9.22
N SER A 38 9.84 -0.08 9.85
CA SER A 38 9.70 0.14 11.29
C SER A 38 10.31 -1.02 12.09
N LEU A 39 10.01 -2.25 11.69
CA LEU A 39 10.57 -3.46 12.31
C LEU A 39 12.08 -3.55 12.10
N GLN A 40 12.58 -3.24 10.90
CA GLN A 40 14.02 -3.23 10.63
C GLN A 40 14.75 -2.25 11.56
N ILE A 41 14.27 -1.01 11.68
CA ILE A 41 14.85 0.01 12.55
C ILE A 41 14.81 -0.43 14.01
N ALA A 42 13.65 -0.88 14.50
CA ALA A 42 13.48 -1.32 15.89
C ALA A 42 14.37 -2.52 16.22
N SER A 43 14.49 -3.49 15.29
CA SER A 43 15.33 -4.67 15.47
C SER A 43 16.82 -4.35 15.50
N ALA A 44 17.24 -3.24 14.89
CA ALA A 44 18.61 -2.72 14.94
C ALA A 44 18.89 -1.88 16.21
N GLY A 45 17.95 -1.79 17.15
CA GLY A 45 18.06 -0.96 18.36
C GLY A 45 17.76 0.54 18.12
N GLY A 46 17.28 0.89 16.93
CA GLY A 46 16.81 2.24 16.62
C GLY A 46 15.47 2.57 17.27
N THR A 47 15.16 3.85 17.37
CA THR A 47 13.86 4.35 17.84
C THR A 47 13.15 5.07 16.71
N LEU A 48 11.86 4.76 16.51
CA LEU A 48 11.02 5.45 15.54
C LEU A 48 10.58 6.79 16.12
N ALA A 49 10.63 7.82 15.29
CA ALA A 49 10.09 9.13 15.62
C ALA A 49 8.79 9.34 14.84
N ASP A 50 7.79 9.92 15.51
CA ASP A 50 6.57 10.35 14.84
C ASP A 50 6.89 11.50 13.88
N LEU A 51 6.19 11.55 12.75
CA LEU A 51 6.24 12.68 11.84
C LEU A 51 5.42 13.83 12.44
N PRO A 52 6.01 14.99 12.77
CA PRO A 52 5.27 16.11 13.31
C PRO A 52 4.19 16.61 12.33
N ASP A 53 3.04 17.04 12.87
CA ASP A 53 1.93 17.54 12.04
C ASP A 53 2.35 18.74 11.17
N ALA A 54 3.28 19.58 11.66
CA ALA A 54 3.82 20.70 10.90
C ALA A 54 4.56 20.23 9.64
N ASP A 55 5.42 19.22 9.78
CA ASP A 55 6.18 18.65 8.67
C ASP A 55 5.24 17.93 7.69
N ALA A 56 4.22 17.24 8.20
CA ALA A 56 3.20 16.59 7.37
C ALA A 56 2.38 17.62 6.56
N ALA A 57 2.10 18.80 7.12
CA ALA A 57 1.36 19.87 6.46
C ALA A 57 2.16 20.56 5.34
N GLU A 58 3.49 20.47 5.35
CA GLU A 58 4.35 20.99 4.28
C GLU A 58 4.38 20.07 3.04
N LEU A 59 3.91 18.82 3.16
CA LEU A 59 3.90 17.89 2.05
C LEU A 59 2.89 18.35 0.98
N PRO A 60 3.32 18.45 -0.30
CA PRO A 60 2.44 18.88 -1.36
C PRO A 60 1.33 17.85 -1.61
N ASP A 61 0.10 18.31 -1.81
CA ASP A 61 -0.94 17.45 -2.37
C ASP A 61 -0.66 17.24 -3.86
N LEU A 62 -0.16 16.04 -4.19
CA LEU A 62 0.17 15.64 -5.56
C LEU A 62 -1.07 15.26 -6.38
N GLY A 63 -2.26 15.25 -5.76
CA GLY A 63 -3.54 14.95 -6.40
C GLY A 63 -3.82 13.46 -6.61
N ASN A 64 -5.11 13.10 -6.73
CA ASN A 64 -5.55 11.70 -6.89
C ASN A 64 -4.90 10.96 -8.07
N ALA A 65 -4.65 11.65 -9.19
CA ALA A 65 -4.02 11.04 -10.36
C ALA A 65 -2.58 10.59 -10.07
N PHE A 66 -1.82 11.37 -9.29
CA PHE A 66 -0.46 10.99 -8.89
C PHE A 66 -0.49 9.93 -7.78
N ASN A 67 -1.31 10.16 -6.75
CA ASN A 67 -1.31 9.33 -5.55
C ASN A 67 -1.89 7.93 -5.76
N GLU A 68 -2.85 7.77 -6.67
CA GLU A 68 -3.53 6.47 -6.89
C GLU A 68 -3.27 5.89 -8.28
N THR A 69 -3.46 6.66 -9.36
CA THR A 69 -3.37 6.12 -10.73
C THR A 69 -1.94 5.73 -11.10
N ILE A 70 -0.95 6.58 -10.82
CA ILE A 70 0.45 6.28 -11.15
C ILE A 70 0.98 5.15 -10.26
N ALA A 71 0.66 5.18 -8.96
CA ALA A 71 1.01 4.10 -8.04
C ALA A 71 0.42 2.75 -8.48
N TRP A 72 -0.84 2.71 -8.89
CA TRP A 72 -1.47 1.51 -9.40
C TRP A 72 -0.80 0.97 -10.67
N ARG A 73 -0.53 1.85 -11.65
CA ARG A 73 0.17 1.47 -12.89
C ARG A 73 1.57 0.91 -12.60
N HIS A 74 2.28 1.48 -11.63
CA HIS A 74 3.56 0.96 -11.17
C HIS A 74 3.42 -0.46 -10.63
N GLU A 75 2.44 -0.73 -9.77
CA GLU A 75 2.22 -2.07 -9.21
C GLU A 75 1.85 -3.11 -10.28
N LEU A 76 1.02 -2.74 -11.27
CA LEU A 76 0.72 -3.60 -12.41
C LEU A 76 1.96 -3.93 -13.24
N ALA A 77 2.78 -2.93 -13.57
CA ALA A 77 4.02 -3.13 -14.32
C ALA A 77 5.03 -4.00 -13.56
N ARG A 78 5.06 -3.91 -12.22
CA ARG A 78 5.86 -4.81 -11.38
C ARG A 78 5.42 -6.26 -11.50
N LEU A 79 4.13 -6.55 -11.56
CA LEU A 79 3.63 -7.92 -11.75
C LEU A 79 4.02 -8.48 -13.12
N GLU A 80 3.92 -7.66 -14.18
CA GLU A 80 4.35 -8.03 -15.53
C GLU A 80 5.83 -8.37 -15.60
N THR A 81 6.68 -7.56 -14.94
CA THR A 81 8.13 -7.78 -14.88
C THR A 81 8.49 -9.11 -14.23
N HIS A 82 7.68 -9.58 -13.28
CA HIS A 82 7.90 -10.86 -12.59
C HIS A 82 7.17 -12.04 -13.27
N GLY A 83 6.63 -11.85 -14.48
CA GLY A 83 5.92 -12.89 -15.23
C GLY A 83 4.59 -13.32 -14.60
N LEU A 84 4.05 -12.52 -13.69
CA LEU A 84 2.81 -12.78 -12.95
C LEU A 84 1.60 -12.07 -13.58
N SER A 85 1.72 -11.61 -14.83
CA SER A 85 0.63 -10.94 -15.53
C SER A 85 -0.57 -11.88 -15.68
N CYS A 86 -1.69 -11.50 -15.08
CA CYS A 86 -2.98 -12.15 -15.23
C CYS A 86 -3.50 -11.90 -16.65
N HIS A 87 -3.08 -12.70 -17.64
CA HIS A 87 -3.80 -12.71 -18.90
C HIS A 87 -5.23 -13.20 -18.62
N PRO A 88 -6.29 -12.52 -19.11
CA PRO A 88 -7.61 -13.09 -19.05
C PRO A 88 -7.57 -14.40 -19.85
N SER A 89 -7.90 -15.50 -19.18
CA SER A 89 -8.10 -16.81 -19.81
C SER A 89 -9.01 -16.63 -21.03
N GLU A 90 -8.42 -16.72 -22.21
CA GLU A 90 -9.15 -16.77 -23.47
C GLU A 90 -10.08 -17.98 -23.38
N LYS A 91 -11.39 -17.73 -23.31
CA LYS A 91 -12.39 -18.80 -23.30
C LYS A 91 -12.16 -19.63 -24.56
N ARG A 92 -11.58 -20.83 -24.39
CA ARG A 92 -11.55 -21.89 -25.38
C ARG A 92 -13.02 -22.23 -25.71
N SER A 93 -13.55 -21.59 -26.73
CA SER A 93 -14.84 -21.94 -27.32
C SER A 93 -14.61 -23.19 -28.17
N SER A 94 -15.37 -24.24 -27.86
CA SER A 94 -15.46 -25.48 -28.63
C SER A 94 -16.05 -25.26 -30.01
#